data_AF-A0A812LHP9-F1
#
_entry.id   AF-A0A812LHP9-F1
#
_cell.length_a   1.000
_cell.length_b   1.000
_cell.length_c   1.000
_cell.angle_alpha   90.00
_cell.angle_beta   90.00
_cell.angle_gamma   90.00
#
_symmetry.space_group_name_H-M   'P 1'
#
loop_
_entity.id
_entity.type
_entity.pdbx_description
1 polymer ?
#
loop_
_entity_poly.entity_id
_entity_poly.type
_entity_poly.pdbx_seq_one_letter_code
_entity_poly.pdbx_strand_id
1 'polypeptide(L)'
;MAFVAQFAEIEDKSCPLLSCCCWGLSCTSCDDPCCLDKHKCCCCSGGCTSGEDCVGQKGCMTGFSKTCCCVQSGSLNNMAVGCCDIFVLGRPYGEGRLVEDPETAFMQQVCWCFYCLCIGWGCGPSSPFCFNDSKCLCIEEKDTTDEWWTHEGMCHSNSKAVCLVTRSNFPPSRRIGCGACGRSAVIGLSLYPYEWWA
;
A
#
# COMPACT_ATOMS: atom_id res chain seq x y z
N MET A 1 -1.55 0.76 12.53
CA MET A 1 -1.56 0.10 11.21
C MET A 1 -2.01 -1.34 11.38
N ALA A 2 -3.20 -1.71 10.91
CA ALA A 2 -3.74 -3.07 11.04
C ALA A 2 -2.81 -4.15 10.45
N PHE A 3 -2.08 -3.82 9.38
CA PHE A 3 -1.17 -4.72 8.68
C PHE A 3 -0.02 -5.26 9.55
N VAL A 4 0.51 -4.46 10.49
CA VAL A 4 1.68 -4.87 11.29
C VAL A 4 1.35 -6.05 12.20
N ALA A 5 0.16 -6.05 12.81
CA ALA A 5 -0.30 -7.14 13.67
C ALA A 5 -0.59 -8.42 12.86
N GLN A 6 -1.24 -8.28 11.71
CA GLN A 6 -1.56 -9.41 10.83
C GLN A 6 -0.29 -10.10 10.29
N PHE A 7 0.71 -9.32 9.86
CA PHE A 7 1.97 -9.90 9.44
C PHE A 7 2.64 -10.65 10.57
N ALA A 8 2.74 -10.07 11.78
CA ALA A 8 3.35 -10.73 12.94
C ALA A 8 2.71 -12.10 13.24
N GLU A 9 1.40 -12.23 13.12
CA GLU A 9 0.69 -13.51 13.27
C GLU A 9 1.04 -14.52 12.15
N ILE A 10 1.07 -14.06 10.90
CA ILE A 10 1.50 -14.89 9.76
C ILE A 10 2.95 -15.35 9.94
N GLU A 11 3.82 -14.46 10.43
CA GLU A 11 5.22 -14.76 10.69
C GLU A 11 5.37 -15.89 11.71
N ASP A 12 4.63 -15.82 12.82
CA ASP A 12 4.66 -16.79 13.91
C ASP A 12 4.21 -18.19 13.44
N LYS A 13 3.24 -18.25 12.54
CA LYS A 13 2.71 -19.50 11.95
C LYS A 13 3.55 -20.03 10.77
N SER A 14 4.51 -19.26 10.27
CA SER A 14 5.24 -19.60 9.04
C SER A 14 6.44 -20.52 9.27
N CYS A 15 6.64 -21.46 8.35
CA CYS A 15 7.83 -22.32 8.28
C CYS A 15 8.84 -21.72 7.30
N PRO A 16 10.07 -21.38 7.74
CA PRO A 16 11.08 -20.79 6.86
C PRO A 16 11.57 -21.82 5.83
N LEU A 17 11.50 -21.48 4.54
CA LEU A 17 11.97 -22.32 3.45
C LEU A 17 13.40 -21.98 3.06
N LEU A 18 13.65 -20.71 2.75
CA LEU A 18 14.93 -20.18 2.29
C LEU A 18 15.07 -18.74 2.74
N SER A 19 16.19 -18.36 3.32
CA SER A 19 16.52 -16.96 3.54
C SER A 19 17.99 -16.70 3.25
N CYS A 20 18.27 -15.56 2.64
CA CYS A 20 19.61 -15.12 2.27
C CYS A 20 19.70 -13.60 2.37
N CYS A 21 20.49 -13.11 3.32
CA CYS A 21 20.84 -11.70 3.49
C CYS A 21 19.64 -10.75 3.63
N CYS A 22 19.20 -10.18 2.52
CA CYS A 22 18.11 -9.21 2.45
C CYS A 22 16.78 -9.82 2.06
N TRP A 23 16.70 -11.11 1.74
CA TRP A 23 15.48 -11.76 1.26
C TRP A 23 15.17 -13.07 2.02
N GLY A 24 13.89 -13.32 2.28
CA GLY A 24 13.40 -14.52 2.93
C GLY A 24 12.13 -15.04 2.27
N LEU A 25 11.98 -16.36 2.27
CA LEU A 25 10.83 -17.10 1.81
C LEU A 25 10.42 -18.09 2.90
N SER A 26 9.15 -18.03 3.28
CA SER A 26 8.51 -18.94 4.21
C SER A 26 7.22 -19.47 3.61
N CYS A 27 6.72 -20.56 4.18
CA CYS A 27 5.41 -21.13 3.86
C CYS A 27 4.49 -21.02 5.07
N THR A 28 3.21 -20.74 4.88
CA THR A 28 2.17 -20.74 5.91
C THR A 28 0.93 -21.48 5.39
N SER A 29 -0.11 -21.63 6.20
CA SER A 29 -1.38 -22.20 5.74
C SER A 29 -2.03 -21.31 4.67
N CYS A 30 -2.83 -21.92 3.78
CA CYS A 30 -3.59 -21.19 2.76
C CYS A 30 -4.81 -20.43 3.32
N ASP A 31 -4.80 -20.10 4.62
CA ASP A 31 -5.89 -19.42 5.30
C ASP A 31 -5.92 -17.93 4.92
N ASP A 32 -7.05 -17.28 5.17
CA ASP A 32 -7.26 -15.84 4.96
C ASP A 32 -6.28 -15.00 5.83
N PRO A 33 -5.66 -13.90 5.34
CA PRO A 33 -5.77 -13.32 4.01
C PRO A 33 -5.08 -14.16 2.93
N CYS A 34 -5.74 -14.34 1.79
CA CYS A 34 -5.15 -14.97 0.60
C CYS A 34 -4.03 -14.10 0.00
N CYS A 35 -4.22 -12.79 -0.01
CA CYS A 35 -3.22 -11.81 -0.43
C CYS A 35 -3.04 -10.76 0.66
N LEU A 36 -1.81 -10.55 1.09
CA LEU A 36 -1.45 -9.48 2.02
C LEU A 36 -0.09 -8.95 1.61
N ASP A 37 0.05 -7.65 1.40
CA ASP A 37 1.32 -7.02 1.09
C ASP A 37 1.50 -5.77 1.96
N LYS A 38 2.73 -5.52 2.37
CA LYS A 38 3.19 -4.26 2.96
C LYS A 38 4.55 -3.98 2.36
N HIS A 39 4.70 -2.86 1.69
CA HIS A 39 5.95 -2.49 1.08
C HIS A 39 6.32 -1.04 1.36
N LYS A 40 7.61 -0.76 1.22
CA LYS A 40 8.21 0.56 1.25
C LYS A 40 9.39 0.55 0.30
N CYS A 41 9.49 1.59 -0.50
CA CYS A 41 10.63 1.88 -1.35
C CYS A 41 10.93 3.37 -1.26
N CYS A 42 12.03 3.72 -0.60
CA CYS A 42 12.41 5.11 -0.34
C CYS A 42 11.31 5.86 0.44
N CYS A 43 10.75 6.91 -0.15
CA CYS A 43 9.69 7.73 0.44
C CYS A 43 8.25 7.26 0.10
N CYS A 44 8.08 6.13 -0.59
CA CYS A 44 6.76 5.56 -0.85
C CYS A 44 6.58 4.33 0.04
N SER A 45 5.47 4.26 0.76
CA SER A 45 5.07 3.06 1.50
C SER A 45 3.62 2.73 1.20
N GLY A 46 3.29 1.45 1.27
CA GLY A 46 1.95 0.99 0.95
C GLY A 46 1.73 -0.45 1.31
N GLY A 47 0.60 -0.98 0.88
CA GLY A 47 0.22 -2.35 1.15
C GLY A 47 -1.09 -2.71 0.50
N CYS A 48 -1.33 -4.02 0.41
CA CYS A 48 -2.52 -4.59 -0.19
C CYS A 48 -3.10 -5.64 0.77
N THR A 49 -4.42 -5.78 0.81
CA THR A 49 -5.09 -6.87 1.52
C THR A 49 -6.24 -7.43 0.71
N SER A 50 -6.43 -8.74 0.79
CA SER A 50 -7.66 -9.40 0.42
C SER A 50 -8.57 -9.57 1.63
N GLY A 51 -9.87 -9.72 1.40
CA GLY A 51 -10.84 -10.06 2.45
C GLY A 51 -11.78 -8.91 2.80
N GLU A 52 -11.61 -7.77 2.14
CA GLU A 52 -12.56 -6.65 2.23
C GLU A 52 -13.88 -6.98 1.51
N ASP A 53 -14.97 -6.36 1.96
CA ASP A 53 -16.28 -6.55 1.34
C ASP A 53 -16.24 -6.21 -0.15
N CYS A 54 -16.67 -7.16 -1.00
CA CYS A 54 -16.72 -6.98 -2.45
C CYS A 54 -17.56 -5.77 -2.89
N VAL A 55 -18.59 -5.42 -2.10
CA VAL A 55 -19.47 -4.27 -2.34
C VAL A 55 -19.62 -3.51 -1.03
N GLY A 56 -18.55 -2.80 -0.65
CA GLY A 56 -18.54 -1.89 0.50
C GLY A 56 -18.94 -0.46 0.13
N GLN A 57 -18.65 0.50 1.02
CA GLN A 57 -18.91 1.93 0.78
C GLN A 57 -18.19 2.46 -0.47
N LYS A 58 -16.93 2.04 -0.70
CA LYS A 58 -16.15 2.35 -1.91
C LYS A 58 -16.68 1.67 -3.19
N GLY A 59 -17.66 0.77 -3.08
CA GLY A 59 -18.17 -0.03 -4.19
C GLY A 59 -17.24 -1.18 -4.56
N CYS A 60 -17.50 -1.81 -5.70
CA CYS A 60 -16.70 -2.93 -6.21
C CYS A 60 -15.43 -2.49 -6.95
N MET A 61 -15.37 -1.25 -7.42
CA MET A 61 -14.19 -0.71 -8.09
C MET A 61 -14.08 0.78 -7.82
N THR A 62 -13.00 1.16 -7.17
CA THR A 62 -12.59 2.54 -6.92
C THR A 62 -11.06 2.61 -7.00
N GLY A 63 -10.52 3.70 -7.50
CA GLY A 63 -9.09 3.93 -7.61
C GLY A 63 -8.81 5.42 -7.53
N PHE A 64 -7.85 5.82 -6.72
CA PHE A 64 -7.34 7.17 -6.65
C PHE A 64 -5.84 7.07 -6.77
N SER A 65 -5.25 7.80 -7.70
CA SER A 65 -3.80 7.93 -7.76
C SER A 65 -3.43 9.40 -7.89
N LYS A 66 -2.36 9.77 -7.20
CA LYS A 66 -1.83 11.11 -7.19
C LYS A 66 -0.32 11.06 -7.30
N THR A 67 0.21 11.89 -8.17
CA THR A 67 1.65 12.14 -8.29
C THR A 67 1.86 13.63 -8.50
N CYS A 68 2.55 14.27 -7.57
CA CYS A 68 2.66 15.72 -7.47
C CYS A 68 1.27 16.37 -7.37
N CYS A 69 0.92 17.24 -8.32
CA CYS A 69 -0.41 17.83 -8.42
C CYS A 69 -1.37 17.02 -9.28
N CYS A 70 -0.90 16.06 -10.08
CA CYS A 70 -1.75 15.29 -10.98
C CYS A 70 -2.54 14.25 -10.19
N VAL A 71 -3.85 14.28 -10.33
CA VAL A 71 -4.78 13.32 -9.71
C VAL A 71 -5.51 12.57 -10.81
N GLN A 72 -5.58 11.26 -10.68
CA GLN A 72 -6.45 10.38 -11.44
C GLN A 72 -7.43 9.71 -10.48
N SER A 73 -8.69 9.60 -10.87
CA SER A 73 -9.69 8.85 -10.12
C SER A 73 -10.50 7.95 -11.03
N GLY A 74 -10.76 6.75 -10.55
CA GLY A 74 -11.72 5.80 -11.06
C GLY A 74 -12.77 5.48 -9.97
N SER A 75 -14.07 5.52 -10.25
CA SER A 75 -15.07 4.99 -9.31
C SER A 75 -16.35 4.61 -10.04
N LEU A 76 -16.84 3.39 -9.81
CA LEU A 76 -18.14 2.96 -10.34
C LEU A 76 -19.32 3.53 -9.53
N ASN A 77 -19.10 3.93 -8.28
CA ASN A 77 -20.13 4.51 -7.41
C ASN A 77 -20.37 6.01 -7.64
N ASN A 78 -19.42 6.71 -8.26
CA ASN A 78 -19.45 8.16 -8.44
C ASN A 78 -19.24 8.52 -9.92
N MET A 79 -20.11 8.01 -10.78
CA MET A 79 -20.03 8.32 -12.20
C MET A 79 -20.36 9.78 -12.46
N ALA A 80 -19.53 10.44 -13.26
CA ALA A 80 -19.72 11.83 -13.64
C ALA A 80 -19.26 12.10 -15.09
N VAL A 81 -19.78 13.17 -15.69
CA VAL A 81 -19.29 13.71 -16.94
C VAL A 81 -19.09 15.20 -16.76
N GLY A 82 -17.87 15.67 -16.93
CA GLY A 82 -17.53 17.07 -16.74
C GLY A 82 -16.17 17.43 -17.31
N CYS A 83 -15.96 18.74 -17.45
CA CYS A 83 -14.71 19.32 -17.93
C CYS A 83 -14.50 20.66 -17.23
N CYS A 84 -13.27 20.92 -16.79
CA CYS A 84 -12.90 22.15 -16.07
C CYS A 84 -13.83 22.46 -14.88
N ASP A 85 -14.05 21.49 -13.98
CA ASP A 85 -14.97 21.54 -12.84
C ASP A 85 -16.45 21.80 -13.15
N ILE A 86 -16.84 21.82 -14.43
CA ILE A 86 -18.23 21.93 -14.85
C ILE A 86 -18.75 20.53 -15.16
N PHE A 87 -19.61 20.01 -14.28
CA PHE A 87 -20.22 18.69 -14.42
C PHE A 87 -21.64 18.79 -14.98
N VAL A 88 -21.84 18.16 -16.14
CA VAL A 88 -23.16 18.07 -16.80
C VAL A 88 -23.96 16.86 -16.32
N LEU A 89 -23.28 15.84 -15.79
CA LEU A 89 -23.88 14.63 -15.26
C LEU A 89 -23.11 14.18 -14.02
N GLY A 90 -23.83 13.90 -12.93
CA GLY A 90 -23.22 13.38 -11.70
C GLY A 90 -22.21 14.33 -11.05
N ARG A 91 -21.47 13.80 -10.07
CA ARG A 91 -20.33 14.46 -9.42
C ARG A 91 -19.29 13.41 -9.07
N PRO A 92 -17.99 13.68 -9.34
CA PRO A 92 -16.93 12.75 -8.99
C PRO A 92 -16.74 12.67 -7.47
N TYR A 93 -15.95 11.70 -7.03
CA TYR A 93 -15.58 11.58 -5.62
C TYR A 93 -14.85 12.84 -5.13
N GLY A 94 -15.24 13.34 -3.95
CA GLY A 94 -14.72 14.59 -3.37
C GLY A 94 -15.49 15.85 -3.76
N GLU A 95 -16.29 15.82 -4.83
CA GLU A 95 -17.02 16.99 -5.32
C GLU A 95 -18.43 17.08 -4.70
N GLY A 96 -18.62 18.04 -3.79
CA GLY A 96 -19.90 18.29 -3.12
C GLY A 96 -20.32 17.22 -2.09
N ARG A 97 -19.42 16.28 -1.75
CA ARG A 97 -19.61 15.28 -0.69
C ARG A 97 -18.46 15.35 0.32
N LEU A 98 -18.78 15.11 1.59
CA LEU A 98 -17.74 14.99 2.61
C LEU A 98 -16.93 13.72 2.34
N VAL A 99 -15.62 13.85 2.29
CA VAL A 99 -14.70 12.71 2.19
C VAL A 99 -14.49 12.20 3.61
N GLU A 100 -14.93 10.96 3.87
CA GLU A 100 -14.88 10.35 5.19
C GLU A 100 -13.45 9.91 5.58
N ASP A 101 -12.65 9.47 4.61
CA ASP A 101 -11.26 9.05 4.85
C ASP A 101 -10.33 10.27 4.88
N PRO A 102 -9.73 10.61 6.04
CA PRO A 102 -8.84 11.77 6.15
C PRO A 102 -7.63 11.71 5.22
N GLU A 103 -7.17 10.51 4.82
CA GLU A 103 -6.03 10.36 3.92
C GLU A 103 -6.37 10.75 2.47
N THR A 104 -7.65 10.66 2.09
CA THR A 104 -8.14 11.11 0.78
C THR A 104 -8.75 12.50 0.81
N ALA A 105 -8.63 13.25 1.92
CA ALA A 105 -9.23 14.58 2.09
C ALA A 105 -8.80 15.59 1.00
N PHE A 106 -7.62 15.40 0.38
CA PHE A 106 -7.16 16.22 -0.73
C PHE A 106 -8.08 16.15 -1.96
N MET A 107 -8.90 15.09 -2.09
CA MET A 107 -9.87 14.93 -3.19
C MET A 107 -10.92 16.03 -3.23
N GLN A 108 -11.20 16.68 -2.09
CA GLN A 108 -12.13 17.82 -2.01
C GLN A 108 -11.59 19.11 -2.65
N GLN A 109 -10.29 19.16 -2.93
CA GLN A 109 -9.60 20.33 -3.47
C GLN A 109 -9.14 20.08 -4.91
N VAL A 110 -9.60 19.00 -5.55
CA VAL A 110 -9.21 18.65 -6.92
C VAL A 110 -9.99 19.51 -7.90
N CYS A 111 -9.27 20.24 -8.75
CA CYS A 111 -9.77 20.87 -9.94
C CYS A 111 -9.76 19.84 -11.09
N TRP A 112 -10.91 19.33 -11.45
CA TRP A 112 -11.08 18.32 -12.48
C TRP A 112 -10.94 18.93 -13.88
N CYS A 113 -9.88 18.53 -14.59
CA CYS A 113 -9.70 18.91 -15.98
C CYS A 113 -10.73 18.21 -16.87
N PHE A 114 -10.92 16.90 -16.66
CA PHE A 114 -11.88 16.09 -17.40
C PHE A 114 -12.30 14.87 -16.58
N TYR A 115 -13.59 14.54 -16.65
CA TYR A 115 -14.15 13.31 -16.06
C TYR A 115 -15.16 12.72 -17.04
N CYS A 116 -15.04 11.42 -17.31
CA CYS A 116 -15.93 10.70 -18.22
C CYS A 116 -16.34 9.36 -17.61
N LEU A 117 -17.63 9.29 -17.27
CA LEU A 117 -18.27 8.16 -16.63
C LEU A 117 -17.56 7.80 -15.34
N CYS A 118 -16.75 6.76 -15.32
CA CYS A 118 -16.11 6.26 -14.12
C CYS A 118 -14.68 6.74 -13.94
N ILE A 119 -14.06 7.46 -14.89
CA ILE A 119 -12.65 7.86 -14.82
C ILE A 119 -12.49 9.36 -15.07
N GLY A 120 -11.61 10.01 -14.32
CA GLY A 120 -11.21 11.38 -14.59
C GLY A 120 -9.81 11.73 -14.14
N TRP A 121 -9.37 12.89 -14.60
CA TRP A 121 -8.08 13.49 -14.32
C TRP A 121 -8.27 14.94 -13.88
N GLY A 122 -7.50 15.34 -12.88
CA GLY A 122 -7.53 16.69 -12.33
C GLY A 122 -6.21 17.08 -11.71
N CYS A 123 -6.20 18.30 -11.19
CA CYS A 123 -5.08 18.89 -10.48
C CYS A 123 -5.51 19.15 -9.04
N GLY A 124 -4.77 18.58 -8.08
CA GLY A 124 -5.00 18.77 -6.65
C GLY A 124 -3.93 19.62 -5.98
N PRO A 125 -4.00 19.77 -4.64
CA PRO A 125 -2.96 20.43 -3.85
C PRO A 125 -1.63 19.66 -3.95
N SER A 126 -0.50 20.29 -3.58
CA SER A 126 0.83 19.67 -3.67
C SER A 126 1.07 18.52 -2.68
N SER A 127 0.28 18.43 -1.61
CA SER A 127 0.36 17.39 -0.57
C SER A 127 -0.91 16.53 -0.58
N PRO A 128 -0.82 15.20 -0.40
CA PRO A 128 0.42 14.41 -0.40
C PRO A 128 1.12 14.42 -1.76
N PHE A 129 2.42 14.13 -1.79
CA PHE A 129 3.22 14.11 -3.02
C PHE A 129 2.91 12.88 -3.88
N CYS A 130 2.84 11.71 -3.25
CA CYS A 130 2.42 10.47 -3.86
C CYS A 130 1.32 9.85 -3.00
N PHE A 131 0.25 9.40 -3.63
CA PHE A 131 -0.84 8.67 -2.98
C PHE A 131 -1.48 7.73 -3.99
N ASN A 132 -1.81 6.53 -3.55
CA ASN A 132 -2.60 5.57 -4.31
C ASN A 132 -3.58 4.89 -3.34
N ASP A 133 -4.83 4.75 -3.73
CA ASP A 133 -5.83 3.99 -2.98
C ASP A 133 -6.74 3.33 -4.01
N SER A 134 -6.54 2.03 -4.18
CA SER A 134 -7.21 1.24 -5.19
C SER A 134 -7.97 0.09 -4.54
N LYS A 135 -9.19 -0.14 -5.02
CA LYS A 135 -10.03 -1.26 -4.65
C LYS A 135 -10.59 -1.89 -5.90
N CYS A 136 -10.37 -3.20 -6.05
CA CYS A 136 -10.94 -4.01 -7.09
C CYS A 136 -11.50 -5.28 -6.46
N LEU A 137 -12.83 -5.38 -6.40
CA LEU A 137 -13.56 -6.46 -5.73
C LEU A 137 -13.19 -6.52 -4.23
N CYS A 138 -12.64 -7.64 -3.78
CA CYS A 138 -12.21 -7.88 -2.40
C CYS A 138 -10.73 -7.54 -2.14
N ILE A 139 -10.04 -6.94 -3.11
CA ILE A 139 -8.64 -6.53 -3.01
C ILE A 139 -8.60 -5.02 -2.85
N GLU A 140 -7.95 -4.57 -1.78
CA GLU A 140 -7.71 -3.16 -1.50
C GLU A 140 -6.20 -2.92 -1.35
N GLU A 141 -5.69 -1.90 -2.03
CA GLU A 141 -4.31 -1.45 -2.03
C GLU A 141 -4.26 0.03 -1.65
N LYS A 142 -3.32 0.40 -0.79
CA LYS A 142 -3.11 1.78 -0.37
C LYS A 142 -1.63 2.08 -0.30
N ASP A 143 -1.20 3.13 -1.01
CA ASP A 143 0.15 3.66 -1.00
C ASP A 143 0.12 5.16 -0.63
N THR A 144 1.13 5.60 0.10
CA THR A 144 1.30 6.95 0.58
C THR A 144 2.77 7.35 0.61
N THR A 145 3.01 8.64 0.86
CA THR A 145 4.36 9.15 1.11
C THR A 145 4.73 8.93 2.57
N ASP A 146 5.95 8.46 2.82
CA ASP A 146 6.52 8.19 4.14
C ASP A 146 7.94 8.78 4.24
N GLU A 147 8.51 8.77 5.45
CA GLU A 147 9.89 9.20 5.69
C GLU A 147 10.88 8.39 4.84
N TRP A 148 11.92 9.04 4.32
CA TRP A 148 12.92 8.37 3.47
C TRP A 148 13.61 7.17 4.14
N TRP A 149 13.81 7.24 5.45
CA TRP A 149 14.50 6.22 6.23
C TRP A 149 13.75 5.96 7.53
N THR A 150 13.31 4.72 7.76
CA THR A 150 12.68 4.32 9.02
C THR A 150 13.50 3.25 9.72
N HIS A 151 13.05 2.83 10.91
CA HIS A 151 13.66 1.73 11.65
C HIS A 151 13.62 0.38 10.89
N GLU A 152 12.75 0.22 9.90
CA GLU A 152 12.67 -0.96 9.03
C GLU A 152 13.66 -0.90 7.85
N GLY A 153 14.32 0.26 7.62
CA GLY A 153 15.23 0.50 6.51
C GLY A 153 14.68 1.49 5.48
N MET A 154 15.33 1.55 4.31
CA MET A 154 14.95 2.39 3.18
C MET A 154 13.96 1.68 2.26
N CYS A 155 14.15 0.37 2.06
CA CYS A 155 13.21 -0.47 1.34
C CYS A 155 12.87 -1.69 2.18
N HIS A 156 11.59 -1.97 2.35
CA HIS A 156 11.14 -3.22 2.94
C HIS A 156 9.91 -3.71 2.18
N SER A 157 9.74 -5.02 2.09
CA SER A 157 8.52 -5.61 1.53
C SER A 157 8.24 -6.90 2.27
N ASN A 158 7.03 -7.03 2.79
CA ASN A 158 6.48 -8.24 3.35
C ASN A 158 5.26 -8.57 2.52
N SER A 159 5.25 -9.73 1.87
CA SER A 159 4.11 -10.15 1.06
C SER A 159 3.72 -11.58 1.37
N LYS A 160 2.43 -11.85 1.32
CA LYS A 160 1.81 -13.16 1.38
C LYS A 160 0.96 -13.31 0.13
N ALA A 161 1.23 -14.35 -0.64
CA ALA A 161 0.41 -14.79 -1.75
C ALA A 161 0.09 -16.28 -1.54
N VAL A 162 -1.16 -16.57 -1.19
CA VAL A 162 -1.64 -17.91 -0.81
C VAL A 162 -0.82 -18.43 0.39
N CYS A 163 -0.05 -19.50 0.22
CA CYS A 163 0.79 -20.09 1.26
C CYS A 163 2.20 -19.50 1.30
N LEU A 164 2.61 -18.70 0.32
CA LEU A 164 3.97 -18.19 0.24
C LEU A 164 4.07 -16.84 0.91
N VAL A 165 5.01 -16.72 1.85
CA VAL A 165 5.34 -15.47 2.52
C VAL A 165 6.75 -15.07 2.08
N THR A 166 6.88 -13.91 1.45
CA THR A 166 8.18 -13.35 1.08
C THR A 166 8.48 -12.13 1.94
N ARG A 167 9.76 -11.93 2.23
CA ARG A 167 10.26 -10.74 2.90
C ARG A 167 11.47 -10.23 2.20
N SER A 168 11.61 -8.93 2.10
CA SER A 168 12.83 -8.29 1.70
C SER A 168 13.08 -7.03 2.51
N ASN A 169 14.33 -6.78 2.92
CA ASN A 169 14.74 -5.57 3.63
C ASN A 169 16.06 -5.06 3.07
N PHE A 170 16.12 -3.77 2.76
CA PHE A 170 17.32 -3.05 2.36
C PHE A 170 17.44 -1.71 3.13
N PRO A 171 18.54 -1.46 3.85
CA PRO A 171 19.67 -2.38 4.07
C PRO A 171 19.23 -3.65 4.84
N PRO A 172 20.02 -4.74 4.79
CA PRO A 172 19.70 -5.95 5.53
C PRO A 172 19.51 -5.65 7.02
N SER A 173 18.33 -5.98 7.56
CA SER A 173 18.07 -5.88 8.99
C SER A 173 18.55 -7.14 9.71
N ARG A 174 18.71 -7.07 11.05
CA ARG A 174 19.07 -8.25 11.87
C ARG A 174 18.02 -9.38 11.84
N ARG A 175 16.87 -9.16 11.20
CA ARG A 175 15.77 -10.13 11.16
C ARG A 175 15.90 -11.15 10.03
N ILE A 176 16.50 -10.79 8.88
CA ILE A 176 16.65 -11.73 7.77
C ILE A 176 18.02 -12.40 7.90
N GLY A 177 18.01 -13.58 8.51
CA GLY A 177 19.20 -14.44 8.62
C GLY A 177 19.45 -15.27 7.36
N CYS A 178 20.39 -16.20 7.45
CA CYS A 178 20.52 -17.27 6.47
C CYS A 178 19.85 -18.53 7.00
N GLY A 179 18.96 -19.12 6.22
CA GLY A 179 18.13 -20.23 6.66
C GLY A 179 17.72 -21.10 5.50
N ALA A 180 17.55 -22.39 5.78
CA ALA A 180 17.03 -23.35 4.83
C ALA A 180 16.28 -24.46 5.59
N CYS A 181 15.18 -24.95 5.02
CA CYS A 181 14.47 -26.14 5.48
C CYS A 181 14.09 -26.11 6.98
N GLY A 182 13.42 -25.04 7.44
CA GLY A 182 12.94 -24.93 8.82
C GLY A 182 14.00 -24.53 9.85
N ARG A 183 15.27 -24.33 9.44
CA ARG A 183 16.34 -23.87 10.33
C ARG A 183 16.81 -22.48 9.91
N SER A 184 16.79 -21.55 10.86
CA SER A 184 17.19 -20.16 10.67
C SER A 184 18.44 -19.89 11.50
N ALA A 185 19.52 -19.43 10.86
CA ALA A 185 20.67 -18.87 11.54
C ALA A 185 20.64 -17.34 11.37
N VAL A 186 20.41 -16.63 12.47
CA VAL A 186 20.57 -15.18 12.48
C VAL A 186 22.07 -14.91 12.39
N ILE A 187 22.54 -14.45 11.24
CA ILE A 187 23.93 -14.03 11.13
C ILE A 187 24.04 -12.73 11.92
N GLY A 188 24.74 -12.78 13.05
CA GLY A 188 25.08 -11.62 13.87
C GLY A 188 26.09 -10.72 13.16
N LEU A 189 25.73 -10.17 12.00
CA LEU A 189 26.50 -9.13 11.35
C LEU A 189 26.23 -7.82 12.09
N SER A 190 27.14 -7.46 12.99
CA SER A 190 27.21 -6.12 13.59
C SER A 190 27.71 -5.12 12.54
N LEU A 191 26.93 -4.88 11.49
CA LEU A 191 27.32 -4.01 10.37
C LEU A 191 26.92 -2.53 10.53
N TYR A 192 26.39 -2.10 11.67
CA TYR A 192 26.08 -0.70 11.89
C TYR A 192 26.53 -0.21 13.28
N PRO A 193 27.62 0.58 13.36
CA PRO A 193 27.78 1.54 14.44
C PRO A 193 26.83 2.70 14.16
N TYR A 194 25.69 2.76 14.86
CA TYR A 194 24.70 3.85 14.77
C TYR A 194 25.21 5.20 15.34
N GLU A 195 26.51 5.36 15.62
CA GLU A 195 27.07 6.54 16.30
C GLU A 195 27.57 7.68 15.37
N TRP A 196 27.38 7.59 14.04
CA TRP A 196 28.00 8.57 13.11
C TRP A 196 27.08 9.64 12.51
N TRP A 197 25.81 9.73 12.90
CA TRP A 197 24.86 10.70 12.33
C TRP A 197 23.92 11.34 13.36
N ALA A 198 24.47 11.78 14.49
CA ALA A 198 23.81 12.69 15.44
C ALA A 198 24.45 14.08 15.36
#